data_AF-A0A5M8QUU4-F1
#
_entry.id   AF-A0A5M8QUU4-F1
#
_cell.length_a   1.000
_cell.length_b   1.000
_cell.length_c   1.000
_cell.angle_alpha   90.00
_cell.angle_beta   90.00
_cell.angle_gamma   90.00
#
_symmetry.space_group_name_H-M   'P 1'
#
loop_
_entity.id
_entity.type
_entity.pdbx_description
1 polymer ?
#
loop_
_entity_poly.entity_id
_entity_poly.type
_entity_poly.pdbx_seq_one_letter_code
_entity_poly.pdbx_strand_id
1 'polypeptide(L)' 'MKLKNKYRVVEDEFNGFEAQVKYWFYPFQWFEINGNNSSRSLERAKKIIEAHKQKVHYKE' A
#
# COMPACT_ATOMS: atom_id res chain seq x y z
N MET A 1 -9.42 -18.69 9.70
CA MET A 1 -9.12 -17.24 9.74
C MET A 1 -8.59 -16.83 8.37
N LYS A 2 -9.24 -15.91 7.63
CA LYS A 2 -8.71 -15.48 6.31
C LYS A 2 -7.46 -14.62 6.55
N LEU A 3 -6.29 -15.12 6.15
CA LEU A 3 -5.05 -14.38 6.19
C LEU A 3 -5.15 -13.24 5.17
N LYS A 4 -5.05 -11.98 5.63
CA LYS A 4 -5.19 -10.77 4.80
C LYS A 4 -3.99 -9.86 4.97
N ASN A 5 -3.60 -9.21 3.89
CA ASN A 5 -2.59 -8.15 3.94
C ASN A 5 -3.07 -7.01 4.84
N LYS A 6 -2.13 -6.37 5.53
CA LYS A 6 -2.38 -5.13 6.28
C LYS A 6 -1.88 -3.94 5.48
N TYR A 7 -2.46 -2.78 5.70
CA TYR A 7 -2.14 -1.55 4.99
C TYR A 7 -2.00 -0.41 5.98
N ARG A 8 -1.12 0.55 5.68
CA ARG A 8 -0.99 1.79 6.44
C ARG A 8 -0.54 2.93 5.54
N VAL A 9 -0.80 4.15 5.98
CA VAL A 9 -0.15 5.35 5.45
C VAL A 9 0.81 5.85 6.52
N VAL A 10 2.04 6.14 6.14
CA VAL A 10 3.03 6.81 7.00
C VAL A 10 3.33 8.19 6.45
N GLU A 11 3.69 9.12 7.32
CA GLU A 11 4.18 10.43 6.89
C GLU A 11 5.70 10.31 6.67
N ASP A 12 6.21 10.79 5.54
CA ASP A 12 7.65 10.89 5.26
C ASP A 12 8.07 12.36 5.11
N GLU A 13 9.35 12.64 5.31
CA GLU A 13 9.90 14.00 5.19
C GLU A 13 10.20 14.42 3.73
N PHE A 14 10.00 13.53 2.77
CA PHE A 14 10.40 13.76 1.38
C PHE A 14 9.25 14.30 0.51
N ASN A 15 8.07 13.66 0.55
CA ASN A 15 6.92 14.02 -0.26
C ASN A 15 5.58 13.89 0.49
N GLY A 16 5.61 13.71 1.80
CA GLY A 16 4.46 13.85 2.68
C GLY A 16 3.90 12.51 3.13
N PHE A 17 3.28 11.72 2.24
CA PHE A 17 2.59 10.49 2.65
C PHE A 17 2.97 9.29 1.81
N GLU A 18 3.27 8.17 2.48
CA GLU A 18 3.62 6.90 1.88
C GLU A 18 2.60 5.80 2.17
N ALA A 19 2.18 5.11 1.10
CA ALA A 19 1.29 3.96 1.17
C ALA A 19 2.08 2.64 1.27
N GLN A 20 1.85 1.86 2.33
CA GLN A 20 2.57 0.61 2.57
C GLN A 20 1.64 -0.60 2.75
N VAL A 21 2.13 -1.77 2.37
CA VAL A 21 1.49 -3.08 2.52
C VAL A 21 2.36 -4.02 3.35
N LYS A 22 1.73 -4.78 4.23
CA LYS A 22 2.35 -5.91 4.95
C LYS A 22 1.65 -7.19 4.54
N TYR A 23 2.38 -8.02 3.81
CA TYR A 23 1.84 -9.27 3.28
C TYR A 23 1.59 -10.29 4.38
N TRP A 24 0.45 -10.97 4.33
CA TRP A 24 0.11 -11.97 5.35
C TRP A 24 1.09 -13.14 5.38
N PHE A 25 1.66 -13.49 4.21
CA PHE A 25 2.64 -14.57 4.07
C PHE A 25 4.07 -14.13 4.39
N TYR A 26 4.32 -12.83 4.56
CA TYR A 26 5.62 -12.28 4.93
C TYR A 26 5.46 -11.17 5.98
N PRO A 27 5.26 -11.54 7.26
CA PRO A 27 4.88 -10.59 8.31
C PRO A 27 6.08 -9.84 8.93
N PHE A 28 7.26 -9.86 8.32
CA PHE A 28 8.46 -9.26 8.91
C PHE A 28 8.66 -7.80 8.49
N GLN A 29 8.12 -7.38 7.35
CA GLN A 29 8.40 -6.08 6.76
C GLN A 29 7.15 -5.41 6.17
N TRP A 30 7.16 -4.09 6.17
CA TRP A 30 6.24 -3.25 5.38
C TRP A 30 6.91 -2.89 4.07
N PHE A 31 6.20 -3.04 2.97
CA PHE A 31 6.67 -2.70 1.64
C PHE A 31 5.91 -1.51 1.11
N GLU A 32 6.63 -0.68 0.37
CA GLU A 32 6.08 0.41 -0.40
C GLU A 32 5.19 -0.14 -1.53
N ILE A 33 4.04 0.50 -1.77
CA ILE A 33 3.15 0.08 -2.85
C ILE A 33 3.61 0.73 -4.17
N ASN A 34 3.75 -0.06 -5.23
CA ASN A 34 4.07 0.35 -6.62
C ASN A 34 5.44 1.01 -6.83
N GLY A 35 6.39 0.92 -5.89
CA GLY A 35 7.75 1.48 -6.03
C GLY A 35 7.81 3.00 -6.22
N ASN A 36 6.70 3.69 -6.00
CA ASN A 36 6.60 5.15 -5.97
C ASN A 36 5.58 5.52 -4.89
N ASN A 37 6.11 5.63 -3.69
CA ASN A 37 5.47 5.80 -2.39
C ASN A 37 5.06 7.24 -2.09
N SER A 38 5.67 8.21 -2.73
CA SER A 38 5.51 9.61 -2.40
C SER A 38 4.18 10.22 -2.88
N SER A 39 3.27 10.53 -1.96
CA SER A 39 2.05 11.27 -2.22
C SER A 39 1.97 12.54 -1.39
N ARG A 40 1.76 13.69 -2.04
CA ARG A 40 1.56 15.00 -1.37
C ARG A 40 0.29 15.09 -0.53
N SER A 41 -0.59 14.09 -0.57
CA SER A 41 -1.80 14.05 0.23
C SER A 41 -2.12 12.66 0.77
N LEU A 42 -2.67 12.64 1.98
CA LEU A 42 -3.21 11.46 2.65
C LEU A 42 -4.32 10.80 1.83
N GLU A 43 -5.15 11.59 1.16
CA GLU A 43 -6.24 11.08 0.30
C GLU A 43 -5.70 10.24 -0.86
N ARG A 44 -4.64 10.73 -1.53
CA ARG A 44 -4.04 10.01 -2.65
C ARG A 44 -3.29 8.77 -2.18
N ALA A 45 -2.63 8.81 -1.02
CA ALA A 45 -2.04 7.60 -0.40
C ALA A 45 -3.11 6.53 -0.08
N LYS A 46 -4.27 6.94 0.42
CA LYS A 46 -5.42 6.03 0.64
C LYS A 46 -5.94 5.44 -0.67
N LYS A 47 -6.04 6.22 -1.74
CA LYS A 47 -6.46 5.71 -3.08
C LYS A 47 -5.50 4.65 -3.63
N ILE A 48 -4.19 4.80 -3.40
CA ILE A 48 -3.19 3.80 -3.80
C ILE A 48 -3.43 2.46 -3.07
N ILE A 49 -3.70 2.51 -1.76
CA ILE A 49 -4.05 1.32 -0.97
C ILE A 49 -5.30 0.64 -1.54
N GLU A 50 -6.35 1.41 -1.83
CA GLU A 50 -7.58 0.85 -2.40
C GLU A 50 -7.35 0.21 -3.77
N ALA A 51 -6.56 0.85 -4.64
CA ALA A 51 -6.19 0.29 -5.94
C ALA A 51 -5.40 -1.02 -5.78
N HIS A 52 -4.43 -1.09 -4.86
CA HIS A 52 -3.66 -2.32 -4.61
C HIS A 52 -4.52 -3.43 -3.98
N LYS A 53 -5.59 -3.10 -3.23
CA LYS A 53 -6.53 -4.12 -2.71
C LYS A 53 -7.33 -4.77 -3.83
N GLN A 54 -7.55 -4.07 -4.93
CA GLN A 54 -8.24 -4.64 -6.09
C GLN A 54 -7.33 -5.67 -6.75
N LYS A 55 -7.80 -6.91 -6.88
CA LYS A 55 -7.08 -7.95 -7.61
C LYS A 55 -7.04 -7.53 -9.08
N VAL A 56 -5.86 -7.52 -9.68
CA VAL A 56 -5.71 -7.42 -11.14
C VAL A 56 -6.38 -8.67 -11.72
N HIS A 57 -7.53 -8.48 -12.35
CA HIS A 57 -8.14 -9.49 -13.20
C HIS A 57 -7.41 -9.45 -14.53
N TYR A 58 -6.50 -10.39 -14.75
CA TYR A 58 -6.04 -10.69 -16.10
C TYR A 58 -7.22 -11.32 -16.84
N LYS A 59 -7.67 -10.71 -17.94
CA LYS A 59 -8.49 -11.41 -18.92
C LYS A 59 -7.52 -12.26 -19.73
N GLU A 60 -7.69 -13.57 -19.67
CA GLU A 60 -7.08 -14.53 -20.61
C GLU A 60 -7.66 -14.34 -22.02
#